data_AF-A0A7J7JV44-F1
#
_entry.id   AF-A0A7J7JV44-F1
#
_cell.length_a   1.000
_cell.length_b   1.000
_cell.length_c   1.000
_cell.angle_alpha   90.00
_cell.angle_beta   90.00
_cell.angle_gamma   90.00
#
_symmetry.space_group_name_H-M   'P 1'
#
loop_
_entity.id
_entity.type
_entity.pdbx_description
1 polymer ?
#
loop_
_entity_poly.entity_id
_entity_poly.type
_entity_poly.pdbx_seq_one_letter_code
_entity_poly.pdbx_strand_id
1 'polypeptide(L)'
;MSENWVTVSSKSIKKPSQVQKKQNGSASVSKPTYSDAPKAPVFGEKSQFDALTVVNKKSRPPTPKADGDVAKPKSSIPRPSKKDGAKKSGAKHTLEAVAPTLSGQQFEELYQKNRELFPDNPLTWLKDLTGNLNLKLDQLGQANPVFSGQPEDYPSCLIKPEVKKVLNKSIRDCSFDMLQVFVEQLIQSITTDMSKGFSVYGSQIVAQILLKYKPQLSALQTKKFQELVIANKNFPAKCQTIMWVLGQGGVHNLDVGLKVWSAVMLPVIEVKALAPYAVEYLTKLLKKHADGVDKVGSVIDMQQYFLVFDATFADNFSLHASLRKVMRGIILH
;
A
#
# COMPACT_ATOMS: atom_id res chain seq x y z
N MET A 1 -33.53 -54.92 -24.18
CA MET A 1 -34.42 -54.90 -22.99
C MET A 1 -34.02 -53.69 -22.16
N SER A 2 -34.86 -52.78 -21.73
CA SER A 2 -36.17 -52.27 -22.14
C SER A 2 -36.43 -51.15 -21.14
N GLU A 3 -36.86 -49.98 -21.62
CA GLU A 3 -37.08 -48.80 -20.79
C GLU A 3 -38.25 -48.99 -19.82
N ASN A 4 -38.33 -48.16 -18.78
CA ASN A 4 -39.62 -47.80 -18.19
C ASN A 4 -39.60 -46.37 -17.66
N TRP A 5 -40.55 -45.58 -18.18
CA TRP A 5 -40.88 -44.22 -17.75
C TRP A 5 -41.84 -44.24 -16.56
N VAL A 6 -41.81 -43.20 -15.70
CA VAL A 6 -43.05 -42.63 -15.13
C VAL A 6 -42.94 -41.10 -15.04
N THR A 7 -43.99 -40.42 -15.54
CA THR A 7 -44.17 -38.97 -15.54
C THR A 7 -44.99 -38.53 -14.31
N VAL A 8 -44.77 -37.32 -13.77
CA VAL A 8 -45.75 -36.65 -12.88
C VAL A 8 -46.02 -35.22 -13.35
N SER A 9 -47.31 -34.85 -13.37
CA SER A 9 -47.82 -33.67 -14.08
C SER A 9 -48.28 -32.53 -13.16
N SER A 10 -47.84 -31.31 -13.51
CA SER A 10 -48.63 -30.06 -13.60
C SER A 10 -49.54 -29.54 -12.46
N LYS A 11 -49.54 -28.20 -12.36
CA LYS A 11 -50.54 -27.24 -11.82
C LYS A 11 -50.22 -26.68 -10.43
N SER A 12 -50.33 -25.38 -10.10
CA SER A 12 -50.22 -24.06 -10.78
C SER A 12 -51.07 -23.05 -9.97
N ILE A 13 -50.51 -21.87 -9.63
CA ILE A 13 -51.23 -20.59 -9.41
C ILE A 13 -52.13 -20.52 -8.14
N LYS A 14 -51.95 -19.60 -7.16
CA LYS A 14 -52.23 -18.13 -7.22
C LYS A 14 -51.83 -17.42 -5.90
N LYS A 15 -51.49 -16.12 -5.95
CA LYS A 15 -51.56 -15.15 -4.81
C LYS A 15 -52.85 -14.29 -4.94
N PRO A 16 -53.45 -13.84 -3.83
CA PRO A 16 -53.46 -12.40 -3.41
C PRO A 16 -53.19 -12.25 -1.89
N SER A 17 -53.15 -11.10 -1.19
CA SER A 17 -52.96 -9.65 -1.51
C SER A 17 -52.53 -8.88 -0.23
N GLN A 18 -52.41 -7.54 -0.27
CA GLN A 18 -52.04 -6.64 0.85
C GLN A 18 -53.24 -6.18 1.71
N VAL A 19 -53.01 -5.81 2.99
CA VAL A 19 -53.66 -4.66 3.69
C VAL A 19 -52.66 -3.99 4.69
N GLN A 20 -52.83 -2.70 4.96
CA GLN A 20 -52.08 -1.80 5.87
C GLN A 20 -52.51 -2.02 7.37
N LYS A 21 -52.08 -1.33 8.45
CA LYS A 21 -51.63 0.08 8.68
C LYS A 21 -51.07 0.25 10.13
N LYS A 22 -50.64 1.49 10.45
CA LYS A 22 -50.16 2.08 11.76
C LYS A 22 -50.98 1.66 13.02
N GLN A 23 -50.55 1.84 14.29
CA GLN A 23 -49.99 3.06 14.93
C GLN A 23 -49.46 2.84 16.39
N ASN A 24 -48.84 3.89 16.98
CA ASN A 24 -48.18 3.98 18.30
C ASN A 24 -49.00 3.55 19.55
N GLY A 25 -48.32 3.18 20.64
CA GLY A 25 -48.87 3.16 22.01
C GLY A 25 -47.83 2.78 23.09
N SER A 26 -47.82 3.46 24.23
CA SER A 26 -46.80 3.36 25.29
C SER A 26 -47.17 2.42 26.45
N ALA A 27 -46.18 1.74 27.05
CA ALA A 27 -46.23 1.35 28.46
C ALA A 27 -44.80 1.21 29.06
N SER A 28 -44.59 1.77 30.24
CA SER A 28 -43.34 1.72 31.01
C SER A 28 -43.32 0.52 31.97
N VAL A 29 -42.20 -0.21 32.06
CA VAL A 29 -41.93 -1.18 33.15
C VAL A 29 -40.53 -0.98 33.70
N SER A 30 -40.37 -1.29 34.99
CA SER A 30 -39.32 -0.93 35.93
C SER A 30 -37.95 -1.57 35.71
N LYS A 31 -36.91 -0.90 36.22
CA LYS A 31 -35.58 -1.48 36.47
C LYS A 31 -35.63 -2.51 37.63
N PRO A 32 -34.90 -3.62 37.51
CA PRO A 32 -34.29 -4.29 38.65
C PRO A 32 -32.75 -4.16 38.59
N THR A 33 -32.14 -3.70 39.67
CA THR A 33 -30.70 -3.85 39.94
C THR A 33 -30.46 -5.14 40.70
N TYR A 34 -29.60 -6.03 40.18
CA TYR A 34 -28.76 -6.86 41.03
C TYR A 34 -27.43 -7.22 40.35
N SER A 35 -26.44 -7.56 41.16
CA SER A 35 -25.06 -7.87 40.80
C SER A 35 -24.89 -9.28 40.24
N ASP A 36 -24.09 -9.42 39.19
CA ASP A 36 -22.78 -10.08 39.23
C ASP A 36 -22.21 -10.25 37.81
N ALA A 37 -21.03 -9.68 37.57
CA ALA A 37 -20.31 -9.82 36.30
C ALA A 37 -18.95 -10.51 36.57
N PRO A 38 -18.64 -11.64 35.91
CA PRO A 38 -17.39 -12.34 36.13
C PRO A 38 -16.19 -11.52 35.62
N LYS A 39 -15.09 -11.55 36.39
CA LYS A 39 -13.88 -10.75 36.15
C LYS A 39 -13.18 -11.15 34.85
N ALA A 40 -12.80 -10.15 34.06
CA ALA A 40 -11.93 -10.35 32.90
C ALA A 40 -10.50 -10.76 33.34
N PRO A 41 -9.76 -11.57 32.54
CA PRO A 41 -8.42 -11.98 32.90
C PRO A 41 -7.42 -10.82 32.92
N VAL A 42 -6.61 -10.74 33.96
CA VAL A 42 -5.46 -9.84 34.03
C VAL A 42 -4.35 -10.41 33.16
N PHE A 43 -3.98 -9.71 32.08
CA PHE A 43 -2.73 -9.97 31.35
C PHE A 43 -1.79 -8.79 31.58
N GLY A 44 -0.79 -9.01 32.42
CA GLY A 44 0.24 -8.03 32.71
C GLY A 44 1.58 -8.73 32.84
N GLU A 45 2.42 -8.58 31.82
CA GLU A 45 3.87 -8.67 31.95
C GLU A 45 4.48 -7.62 31.03
N LYS A 46 5.12 -6.62 31.64
CA LYS A 46 5.75 -5.50 30.92
C LYS A 46 7.15 -5.92 30.51
N SER A 47 7.43 -5.90 29.21
CA SER A 47 8.77 -6.17 28.69
C SER A 47 9.78 -5.13 29.21
N GLN A 48 10.99 -5.57 29.51
CA GLN A 48 12.00 -4.84 30.31
C GLN A 48 12.69 -3.66 29.59
N PHE A 49 12.10 -3.15 28.50
CA PHE A 49 12.69 -2.09 27.66
C PHE A 49 12.25 -0.66 28.03
N ASP A 50 11.17 -0.46 28.78
CA ASP A 50 10.66 0.88 29.15
C ASP A 50 11.51 1.61 30.22
N ALA A 51 12.52 0.95 30.80
CA ALA A 51 13.29 1.49 31.94
C ALA A 51 14.44 2.44 31.56
N LEU A 52 14.74 2.64 30.27
CA LEU A 52 15.95 3.36 29.81
C LEU A 52 15.72 4.73 29.17
N THR A 53 14.47 5.20 29.04
CA THR A 53 14.16 6.47 28.33
C THR A 53 13.78 7.64 29.25
N VAL A 54 13.74 7.45 30.58
CA VAL A 54 13.22 8.44 31.54
C VAL A 54 14.32 9.09 32.40
N VAL A 55 15.39 9.60 31.78
CA VAL A 55 16.35 10.50 32.45
C VAL A 55 16.82 11.66 31.54
N ASN A 56 15.90 12.48 31.02
CA ASN A 56 16.16 13.93 30.86
C ASN A 56 14.91 14.77 30.54
N LYS A 57 14.27 15.33 31.58
CA LYS A 57 13.40 16.50 31.46
C LYS A 57 13.62 17.43 32.64
N LYS A 58 14.60 18.34 32.52
CA LYS A 58 14.71 19.52 33.38
C LYS A 58 13.85 20.66 32.83
N SER A 59 13.27 21.40 33.76
CA SER A 59 12.20 22.38 33.58
C SER A 59 12.70 23.79 33.24
N ARG A 60 11.81 24.62 32.67
CA ARG A 60 11.81 26.08 32.84
C ARG A 60 10.36 26.61 32.90
N PRO A 61 10.08 27.68 33.68
CA PRO A 61 8.73 28.14 33.99
C PRO A 61 8.16 29.16 32.99
N PRO A 62 6.84 29.45 33.04
CA PRO A 62 6.18 30.42 32.16
C PRO A 62 6.21 31.86 32.72
N THR A 63 6.07 32.86 31.83
CA THR A 63 5.83 34.27 32.16
C THR A 63 4.74 34.87 31.23
N PRO A 64 4.06 35.97 31.62
CA PRO A 64 2.63 36.14 31.32
C PRO A 64 2.28 37.08 30.15
N LYS A 65 0.98 37.13 29.84
CA LYS A 65 0.34 38.09 28.92
C LYS A 65 0.29 39.52 29.50
N ALA A 66 0.17 40.51 28.61
CA ALA A 66 -0.48 41.79 28.88
C ALA A 66 -1.26 42.24 27.64
N ASP A 67 -2.45 42.79 27.84
CA ASP A 67 -3.33 43.33 26.79
C ASP A 67 -2.97 44.78 26.41
N GLY A 68 -3.44 45.25 25.24
CA GLY A 68 -3.29 46.63 24.78
C GLY A 68 -3.92 46.83 23.40
N ASP A 69 -5.03 47.59 23.36
CA ASP A 69 -5.96 47.69 22.22
C ASP A 69 -5.74 48.99 21.38
N VAL A 70 -6.53 49.16 20.32
CA VAL A 70 -6.96 50.41 19.64
C VAL A 70 -6.30 50.81 18.29
N ALA A 71 -7.20 50.83 17.28
CA ALA A 71 -7.31 51.68 16.07
C ALA A 71 -6.39 51.55 14.83
N LYS A 72 -7.07 51.45 13.67
CA LYS A 72 -6.60 51.77 12.30
C LYS A 72 -6.87 53.27 12.00
N PRO A 73 -6.20 53.91 11.01
CA PRO A 73 -6.73 53.85 9.63
C PRO A 73 -5.68 53.77 8.50
N LYS A 74 -6.23 53.55 7.30
CA LYS A 74 -5.62 53.22 6.00
C LYS A 74 -4.52 54.20 5.51
N SER A 75 -3.49 53.65 4.86
CA SER A 75 -2.73 54.34 3.80
C SER A 75 -2.38 53.34 2.68
N SER A 76 -2.43 53.81 1.44
CA SER A 76 -2.25 53.04 0.20
C SER A 76 -0.89 53.33 -0.44
N ILE A 77 -0.11 52.30 -0.82
CA ILE A 77 1.02 52.36 -1.78
C ILE A 77 1.47 50.91 -2.14
N PRO A 78 2.15 50.66 -3.29
CA PRO A 78 1.85 49.46 -4.09
C PRO A 78 2.63 48.18 -3.78
N ARG A 79 2.10 47.08 -4.34
CA ARG A 79 2.57 45.70 -4.31
C ARG A 79 3.91 45.52 -5.08
N PRO A 80 5.03 45.17 -4.42
CA PRO A 80 6.22 44.68 -5.11
C PRO A 80 6.03 43.20 -5.47
N SER A 81 6.25 42.85 -6.73
CA SER A 81 6.31 41.46 -7.18
C SER A 81 7.75 40.94 -7.16
N LYS A 82 7.92 39.62 -6.97
CA LYS A 82 9.19 38.87 -6.89
C LYS A 82 10.00 39.14 -5.60
N LYS A 83 10.44 38.12 -4.86
CA LYS A 83 11.14 36.92 -5.36
C LYS A 83 10.68 35.63 -4.70
N ASP A 84 10.88 34.54 -5.44
CA ASP A 84 10.78 33.17 -4.97
C ASP A 84 11.63 32.97 -3.72
N GLY A 85 10.94 32.77 -2.60
CA GLY A 85 11.51 32.22 -1.39
C GLY A 85 11.82 30.74 -1.59
N ALA A 86 12.73 30.42 -2.52
CA ALA A 86 13.40 29.15 -2.60
C ALA A 86 14.22 28.97 -1.32
N LYS A 87 13.55 28.52 -0.26
CA LYS A 87 14.21 27.97 0.92
C LYS A 87 15.09 26.85 0.40
N LYS A 88 16.40 27.11 0.37
CA LYS A 88 17.42 26.07 0.37
C LYS A 88 17.24 25.26 1.66
N SER A 89 16.31 24.29 1.64
CA SER A 89 16.31 23.21 2.63
C SER A 89 17.67 22.54 2.52
N GLY A 90 18.42 22.57 3.61
CA GLY A 90 19.85 22.23 3.58
C GLY A 90 20.10 20.84 3.01
N ALA A 91 21.19 20.69 2.26
CA ALA A 91 21.67 19.38 1.83
C ALA A 91 21.97 18.52 3.08
N LYS A 92 21.07 17.59 3.38
CA LYS A 92 21.16 16.63 4.50
C LYS A 92 20.13 15.51 4.28
N HIS A 93 20.63 14.26 4.20
CA HIS A 93 19.88 13.00 4.19
C HIS A 93 18.92 12.77 3.00
N THR A 94 19.47 12.56 1.79
CA THR A 94 18.73 11.92 0.67
C THR A 94 19.10 10.44 0.55
N LEU A 95 18.29 9.64 -0.16
CA LEU A 95 18.55 8.22 -0.33
C LEU A 95 19.87 7.97 -1.09
N GLU A 96 20.17 8.82 -2.08
CA GLU A 96 21.39 8.79 -2.89
C GLU A 96 22.66 9.04 -2.04
N ALA A 97 22.54 9.82 -0.95
CA ALA A 97 23.64 10.05 -0.03
C ALA A 97 23.82 8.91 0.99
N VAL A 98 22.75 8.19 1.35
CA VAL A 98 22.77 7.19 2.44
C VAL A 98 22.95 5.77 1.91
N ALA A 99 22.23 5.37 0.87
CA ALA A 99 22.26 4.00 0.33
C ALA A 99 23.67 3.52 -0.10
N PRO A 100 24.55 4.36 -0.68
CA PRO A 100 25.93 3.96 -0.95
C PRO A 100 26.81 3.80 0.29
N THR A 101 26.42 4.30 1.47
CA THR A 101 27.21 4.14 2.71
C THR A 101 27.02 2.77 3.37
N LEU A 102 25.98 2.03 2.99
CA LEU A 102 25.69 0.69 3.51
C LEU A 102 26.89 -0.27 3.29
N SER A 103 27.25 -1.01 4.34
CA SER A 103 28.37 -1.97 4.32
C SER A 103 27.88 -3.37 3.96
N GLY A 104 28.40 -3.95 2.87
CA GLY A 104 28.11 -5.34 2.50
C GLY A 104 28.58 -6.33 3.55
N GLN A 105 29.72 -6.05 4.22
CA GLN A 105 30.25 -6.87 5.31
C GLN A 105 29.25 -6.98 6.47
N GLN A 106 28.69 -5.86 6.93
CA GLN A 106 27.71 -5.86 8.03
C GLN A 106 26.43 -6.64 7.68
N PHE A 107 26.03 -6.65 6.41
CA PHE A 107 24.89 -7.46 5.95
C PHE A 107 25.24 -8.95 5.91
N GLU A 108 26.43 -9.35 5.44
CA GLU A 108 26.86 -10.76 5.46
C GLU A 108 27.06 -11.25 6.91
N GLU A 109 27.65 -10.46 7.80
CA GLU A 109 27.79 -10.77 9.24
C GLU A 109 26.42 -11.00 9.91
N LEU A 110 25.45 -10.11 9.67
CA LEU A 110 24.09 -10.28 10.19
C LEU A 110 23.41 -11.53 9.62
N TYR A 111 23.56 -11.77 8.32
CA TYR A 111 23.01 -12.95 7.66
C TYR A 111 23.60 -14.25 8.22
N GLN A 112 24.92 -14.35 8.41
CA GLN A 112 25.56 -15.56 8.96
C GLN A 112 25.20 -15.78 10.42
N LYS A 113 25.22 -14.72 11.25
CA LYS A 113 24.74 -14.80 12.65
C LYS A 113 23.32 -15.34 12.73
N ASN A 114 22.44 -14.89 11.83
CA ASN A 114 21.04 -15.34 11.83
C ASN A 114 20.89 -16.80 11.37
N ARG A 115 21.77 -17.29 10.49
CA ARG A 115 21.86 -18.71 10.13
C ARG A 115 22.33 -19.59 11.27
N GLU A 116 23.29 -19.11 12.06
CA GLU A 116 23.78 -19.82 13.25
C GLU A 116 22.72 -19.90 14.35
N LEU A 117 21.97 -18.81 14.58
CA LEU A 117 20.92 -18.75 15.61
C LEU A 117 19.61 -19.45 15.20
N PHE A 118 19.28 -19.47 13.90
CA PHE A 118 18.00 -19.98 13.39
C PHE A 118 18.17 -20.82 12.11
N PRO A 119 18.93 -21.94 12.13
CA PRO A 119 19.36 -22.67 10.94
C PRO A 119 18.22 -23.18 10.04
N ASP A 120 17.06 -23.47 10.60
CA ASP A 120 15.89 -23.99 9.87
C ASP A 120 14.83 -22.93 9.55
N ASN A 121 15.14 -21.64 9.74
CA ASN A 121 14.18 -20.54 9.55
C ASN A 121 14.71 -19.41 8.63
N PRO A 122 14.88 -19.68 7.32
CA PRO A 122 15.41 -18.71 6.36
C PRO A 122 14.54 -17.45 6.22
N LEU A 123 13.25 -17.56 6.49
CA LEU A 123 12.31 -16.44 6.50
C LEU A 123 12.66 -15.40 7.60
N THR A 124 13.16 -15.84 8.76
CA THR A 124 13.64 -14.92 9.81
C THR A 124 14.89 -14.16 9.37
N TRP A 125 15.82 -14.80 8.67
CA TRP A 125 17.02 -14.12 8.16
C TRP A 125 16.64 -13.00 7.19
N LEU A 126 15.69 -13.25 6.28
CA LEU A 126 15.20 -12.27 5.32
C LEU A 126 14.48 -11.10 6.00
N LYS A 127 13.67 -11.38 7.03
CA LYS A 127 12.99 -10.34 7.84
C LYS A 127 13.98 -9.43 8.55
N ASP A 128 14.98 -10.00 9.21
CA ASP A 128 15.97 -9.22 9.96
C ASP A 128 16.86 -8.37 9.04
N LEU A 129 17.26 -8.91 7.88
CA LEU A 129 17.98 -8.12 6.87
C LEU A 129 17.12 -6.94 6.34
N THR A 130 15.82 -7.18 6.17
CA THR A 130 14.86 -6.13 5.74
C THR A 130 14.67 -5.07 6.83
N GLY A 131 14.48 -5.49 8.08
CA GLY A 131 14.37 -4.60 9.23
C GLY A 131 15.65 -3.80 9.48
N ASN A 132 16.83 -4.42 9.34
CA ASN A 132 18.12 -3.75 9.47
C ASN A 132 18.34 -2.71 8.35
N LEU A 133 17.98 -3.04 7.11
CA LEU A 133 18.01 -2.10 5.99
C LEU A 133 17.06 -0.92 6.24
N ASN A 134 15.84 -1.18 6.71
CA ASN A 134 14.87 -0.12 6.97
C ASN A 134 15.33 0.79 8.13
N LEU A 135 15.87 0.21 9.21
CA LEU A 135 16.47 0.95 10.34
C LEU A 135 17.64 1.85 9.89
N LYS A 136 18.55 1.34 9.04
CA LYS A 136 19.66 2.14 8.47
C LYS A 136 19.17 3.27 7.56
N LEU A 137 17.94 3.21 7.08
CA LEU A 137 17.30 4.19 6.20
C LEU A 137 16.20 5.01 6.91
N ASP A 138 16.04 4.88 8.23
CA ASP A 138 14.96 5.56 8.98
C ASP A 138 15.15 7.08 9.05
N GLN A 139 16.40 7.53 9.12
CA GLN A 139 16.79 8.95 9.07
C GLN A 139 16.35 9.72 7.82
N LEU A 140 15.82 9.03 6.79
CA LEU A 140 15.27 9.65 5.58
C LEU A 140 13.79 10.06 5.74
N GLY A 141 13.11 9.61 6.80
CA GLY A 141 11.68 9.84 7.00
C GLY A 141 10.81 9.14 5.95
N GLN A 142 9.61 9.68 5.70
CA GLN A 142 8.65 9.08 4.78
C GLN A 142 9.18 9.02 3.33
N ALA A 143 9.06 7.84 2.72
CA ALA A 143 9.49 7.62 1.35
C ALA A 143 8.56 8.27 0.31
N ASN A 144 9.11 8.62 -0.85
CA ASN A 144 8.30 8.83 -2.04
C ASN A 144 7.57 7.50 -2.38
N PRO A 145 6.23 7.49 -2.51
CA PRO A 145 5.50 6.24 -2.65
C PRO A 145 5.69 5.52 -3.99
N VAL A 146 6.11 6.24 -5.05
CA VAL A 146 6.06 5.75 -6.44
C VAL A 146 7.31 6.00 -7.28
N PHE A 147 8.24 6.83 -6.77
CA PHE A 147 9.50 7.18 -7.44
C PHE A 147 9.33 7.69 -8.89
N SER A 148 8.25 8.44 -9.16
CA SER A 148 8.01 8.97 -10.51
C SER A 148 9.18 9.86 -10.96
N GLY A 149 9.59 9.70 -12.22
CA GLY A 149 10.78 10.33 -12.80
C GLY A 149 12.11 9.60 -12.57
N GLN A 150 12.16 8.55 -11.75
CA GLN A 150 13.38 7.78 -11.50
C GLN A 150 13.56 6.59 -12.49
N PRO A 151 14.79 6.04 -12.60
CA PRO A 151 15.05 4.79 -13.33
C PRO A 151 14.20 3.61 -12.83
N GLU A 152 13.97 2.63 -13.69
CA GLU A 152 13.14 1.45 -13.39
C GLU A 152 13.62 0.66 -12.17
N ASP A 153 14.94 0.54 -11.99
CA ASP A 153 15.55 -0.21 -10.90
C ASP A 153 15.77 0.63 -9.63
N TYR A 154 15.32 1.89 -9.61
CA TYR A 154 15.23 2.70 -8.39
C TYR A 154 14.10 2.18 -7.48
N PRO A 155 14.29 2.12 -6.15
CA PRO A 155 15.44 2.56 -5.36
C PRO A 155 16.60 1.55 -5.27
N SER A 156 16.41 0.30 -5.70
CA SER A 156 17.44 -0.74 -5.51
C SER A 156 18.76 -0.40 -6.22
N CYS A 157 18.76 0.38 -7.30
CA CYS A 157 19.95 0.82 -8.03
C CYS A 157 21.01 1.47 -7.11
N LEU A 158 20.57 2.20 -6.08
CA LEU A 158 21.42 2.97 -5.17
C LEU A 158 22.15 2.14 -4.10
N ILE A 159 21.70 0.91 -3.81
CA ILE A 159 22.39 0.06 -2.82
C ILE A 159 23.55 -0.72 -3.46
N LYS A 160 24.64 -0.85 -2.71
CA LYS A 160 25.87 -1.52 -3.15
C LYS A 160 25.63 -2.96 -3.66
N PRO A 161 26.38 -3.44 -4.69
CA PRO A 161 26.27 -4.81 -5.19
C PRO A 161 26.44 -5.89 -4.13
N GLU A 162 27.29 -5.67 -3.13
CA GLU A 162 27.54 -6.61 -2.04
C GLU A 162 26.28 -6.76 -1.15
N VAL A 163 25.60 -5.66 -0.83
CA VAL A 163 24.33 -5.68 -0.09
C VAL A 163 23.24 -6.40 -0.92
N LYS A 164 23.15 -6.12 -2.22
CA LYS A 164 22.25 -6.85 -3.14
C LYS A 164 22.55 -8.35 -3.13
N LYS A 165 23.82 -8.75 -3.10
CA LYS A 165 24.23 -10.17 -3.09
C LYS A 165 23.71 -10.90 -1.85
N VAL A 166 23.84 -10.31 -0.66
CA VAL A 166 23.32 -10.89 0.59
C VAL A 166 21.80 -11.00 0.56
N LEU A 167 21.10 -9.94 0.15
CA LEU A 167 19.63 -9.96 0.04
C LEU A 167 19.14 -11.04 -0.94
N ASN A 168 19.78 -11.15 -2.11
CA ASN A 168 19.45 -12.19 -3.10
C ASN A 168 19.74 -13.60 -2.60
N LYS A 169 20.79 -13.80 -1.79
CA LYS A 169 21.11 -15.08 -1.16
C LYS A 169 20.00 -15.48 -0.18
N SER A 170 19.65 -14.60 0.77
CA SER A 170 18.58 -14.85 1.74
C SER A 170 17.20 -15.06 1.09
N ILE A 171 16.90 -14.39 -0.03
CA ILE A 171 15.69 -14.62 -0.81
C ILE A 171 15.69 -16.02 -1.47
N ARG A 172 16.85 -16.51 -1.92
CA ARG A 172 16.99 -17.84 -2.55
C ARG A 172 16.93 -18.99 -1.55
N ASP A 173 17.30 -18.75 -0.29
CA ASP A 173 17.20 -19.73 0.79
C ASP A 173 15.74 -19.98 1.25
N CYS A 174 14.82 -19.06 0.92
CA CYS A 174 13.41 -19.19 1.26
C CYS A 174 12.62 -20.03 0.24
N SER A 175 11.68 -20.85 0.71
CA SER A 175 10.71 -21.53 -0.16
C SER A 175 9.73 -20.53 -0.78
N PHE A 176 9.00 -20.96 -1.83
CA PHE A 176 8.00 -20.10 -2.47
C PHE A 176 6.91 -19.65 -1.48
N ASP A 177 6.40 -20.56 -0.65
CA ASP A 177 5.36 -20.28 0.35
C ASP A 177 5.86 -19.32 1.44
N MET A 178 7.12 -19.47 1.86
CA MET A 178 7.77 -18.51 2.78
C MET A 178 7.85 -17.12 2.17
N LEU A 179 8.19 -17.01 0.88
CA LEU A 179 8.25 -15.73 0.17
C LEU A 179 6.86 -15.12 -0.06
N GLN A 180 5.82 -15.94 -0.26
CA GLN A 180 4.43 -15.47 -0.32
C GLN A 180 4.01 -14.83 1.02
N VAL A 181 4.18 -15.55 2.12
CA VAL A 181 3.91 -15.05 3.48
C VAL A 181 4.75 -13.80 3.79
N PHE A 182 5.99 -13.75 3.30
CA PHE A 182 6.86 -12.59 3.45
C PHE A 182 6.32 -11.34 2.74
N VAL A 183 5.82 -11.45 1.50
CA VAL A 183 5.24 -10.31 0.76
C VAL A 183 4.03 -9.73 1.51
N GLU A 184 3.18 -10.58 2.06
CA GLU A 184 2.05 -10.15 2.90
C GLU A 184 2.52 -9.35 4.13
N GLN A 185 3.51 -9.90 4.85
CA GLN A 185 4.05 -9.31 6.07
C GLN A 185 4.81 -8.00 5.80
N LEU A 186 5.53 -7.93 4.67
CA LEU A 186 6.23 -6.75 4.21
C LEU A 186 5.24 -5.62 3.87
N ILE A 187 4.17 -5.91 3.13
CA ILE A 187 3.11 -4.93 2.83
C ILE A 187 2.41 -4.48 4.11
N GLN A 188 2.13 -5.40 5.05
CA GLN A 188 1.56 -5.05 6.35
C GLN A 188 2.50 -4.17 7.18
N SER A 189 3.83 -4.42 7.17
CA SER A 189 4.81 -3.53 7.80
C SER A 189 4.77 -2.15 7.16
N ILE A 190 4.90 -2.05 5.83
CA ILE A 190 4.85 -0.78 5.09
C ILE A 190 3.61 0.05 5.47
N THR A 191 2.43 -0.56 5.48
CA THR A 191 1.19 0.18 5.84
C THR A 191 1.14 0.62 7.31
N THR A 192 1.81 -0.11 8.20
CA THR A 192 1.92 0.21 9.64
C THR A 192 2.95 1.31 9.88
N ASP A 193 4.11 1.20 9.23
CA ASP A 193 5.25 2.11 9.39
C ASP A 193 4.95 3.48 8.76
N MET A 194 4.33 3.51 7.57
CA MET A 194 3.82 4.75 6.97
C MET A 194 2.76 5.44 7.84
N SER A 195 1.90 4.69 8.55
CA SER A 195 0.93 5.25 9.50
C SER A 195 1.60 5.89 10.72
N LYS A 196 2.80 5.43 11.11
CA LYS A 196 3.60 5.98 12.21
C LYS A 196 4.55 7.10 11.76
N GLY A 197 4.68 7.33 10.46
CA GLY A 197 5.62 8.30 9.88
C GLY A 197 7.05 7.77 9.69
N PHE A 198 7.28 6.48 9.91
CA PHE A 198 8.60 5.86 9.72
C PHE A 198 8.95 5.68 8.24
N SER A 199 10.25 5.49 7.99
CA SER A 199 10.75 5.13 6.67
C SER A 199 10.26 3.75 6.24
N VAL A 200 10.11 3.57 4.93
CA VAL A 200 9.80 2.28 4.30
C VAL A 200 10.74 1.95 3.13
N TYR A 201 11.81 2.74 2.95
CA TYR A 201 12.76 2.56 1.86
C TYR A 201 13.40 1.17 1.86
N GLY A 202 13.73 0.61 3.03
CA GLY A 202 14.32 -0.73 3.12
C GLY A 202 13.35 -1.81 2.66
N SER A 203 12.10 -1.73 3.11
CA SER A 203 11.03 -2.63 2.68
C SER A 203 10.72 -2.50 1.18
N GLN A 204 10.73 -1.28 0.62
CA GLN A 204 10.56 -1.05 -0.83
C GLN A 204 11.72 -1.64 -1.65
N ILE A 205 12.97 -1.48 -1.21
CA ILE A 205 14.16 -2.06 -1.87
C ILE A 205 14.09 -3.59 -1.88
N VAL A 206 13.78 -4.21 -0.74
CA VAL A 206 13.68 -5.68 -0.66
C VAL A 206 12.52 -6.19 -1.50
N ALA A 207 11.36 -5.53 -1.48
CA ALA A 207 10.23 -5.89 -2.32
C ALA A 207 10.56 -5.84 -3.82
N GLN A 208 11.25 -4.79 -4.28
CA GLN A 208 11.68 -4.67 -5.67
C GLN A 208 12.64 -5.80 -6.08
N ILE A 209 13.62 -6.15 -5.23
CA ILE A 209 14.55 -7.25 -5.50
C ILE A 209 13.82 -8.60 -5.52
N LEU A 210 12.92 -8.84 -4.57
CA LEU A 210 12.14 -10.06 -4.45
C LEU A 210 11.20 -10.27 -5.64
N LEU A 211 10.43 -9.26 -5.99
CA LEU A 211 9.42 -9.35 -7.06
C LEU A 211 10.04 -9.30 -8.46
N LYS A 212 11.29 -8.83 -8.59
CA LYS A 212 12.13 -9.06 -9.77
C LYS A 212 12.57 -10.52 -9.91
N TYR A 213 12.83 -11.23 -8.79
CA TYR A 213 13.22 -12.64 -8.81
C TYR A 213 12.03 -13.62 -8.88
N LYS A 214 10.90 -13.27 -8.26
CA LYS A 214 9.66 -14.07 -8.19
C LYS A 214 8.43 -13.19 -8.47
N PRO A 215 8.22 -12.74 -9.72
CA PRO A 215 7.13 -11.81 -10.05
C PRO A 215 5.73 -12.37 -9.75
N GLN A 216 5.57 -13.70 -9.79
CA GLN A 216 4.28 -14.37 -9.53
C GLN A 216 3.69 -13.99 -8.17
N LEU A 217 4.53 -13.74 -7.16
CA LEU A 217 4.11 -13.41 -5.79
C LEU A 217 3.20 -12.16 -5.74
N SER A 218 3.38 -11.19 -6.63
CA SER A 218 2.52 -10.00 -6.73
C SER A 218 1.05 -10.34 -7.05
N ALA A 219 0.81 -11.45 -7.74
CA ALA A 219 -0.50 -11.80 -8.30
C ALA A 219 -1.24 -12.92 -7.53
N LEU A 220 -0.66 -13.51 -6.48
CA LEU A 220 -1.25 -14.66 -5.76
C LEU A 220 -2.46 -14.29 -4.89
N GLN A 221 -2.47 -13.07 -4.33
CA GLN A 221 -3.48 -12.64 -3.34
C GLN A 221 -4.07 -11.28 -3.65
N THR A 222 -4.27 -11.00 -4.95
CA THR A 222 -4.77 -9.69 -5.44
C THR A 222 -6.03 -9.23 -4.71
N LYS A 223 -6.98 -10.11 -4.40
CA LYS A 223 -8.20 -9.78 -3.63
C LYS A 223 -7.89 -9.20 -2.24
N LYS A 224 -6.97 -9.83 -1.49
CA LYS A 224 -6.56 -9.34 -0.16
C LYS A 224 -5.90 -7.96 -0.25
N PHE A 225 -5.09 -7.75 -1.27
CA PHE A 225 -4.43 -6.46 -1.49
C PHE A 225 -5.40 -5.39 -2.01
N GLN A 226 -6.38 -5.75 -2.84
CA GLN A 226 -7.48 -4.90 -3.29
C GLN A 226 -8.30 -4.39 -2.08
N GLU A 227 -8.72 -5.30 -1.20
CA GLU A 227 -9.43 -4.95 0.04
C GLU A 227 -8.60 -3.99 0.91
N LEU A 228 -7.29 -4.23 1.06
CA LEU A 228 -6.37 -3.37 1.79
C LEU A 228 -6.23 -1.96 1.16
N VAL A 229 -6.14 -1.87 -0.16
CA VAL A 229 -6.07 -0.58 -0.89
C VAL A 229 -7.40 0.17 -0.78
N ILE A 230 -8.54 -0.50 -0.95
CA ILE A 230 -9.87 0.12 -0.78
C ILE A 230 -10.06 0.65 0.65
N ALA A 231 -9.67 -0.13 1.67
CA ALA A 231 -9.74 0.28 3.07
C ALA A 231 -8.85 1.50 3.39
N ASN A 232 -7.76 1.69 2.65
CA ASN A 232 -6.82 2.80 2.85
C ASN A 232 -7.00 3.96 1.84
N LYS A 233 -8.03 3.97 0.98
CA LYS A 233 -8.18 4.91 -0.15
C LYS A 233 -8.09 6.40 0.20
N ASN A 234 -8.38 6.75 1.46
CA ASN A 234 -8.27 8.12 2.01
C ASN A 234 -6.82 8.54 2.35
N PHE A 235 -5.84 7.64 2.20
CA PHE A 235 -4.41 7.86 2.43
C PHE A 235 -3.62 7.58 1.13
N PRO A 236 -3.61 8.51 0.16
CA PRO A 236 -3.17 8.21 -1.21
C PRO A 236 -1.75 7.68 -1.31
N ALA A 237 -0.81 8.27 -0.56
CA ALA A 237 0.59 7.82 -0.54
C ALA A 237 0.72 6.35 -0.11
N LYS A 238 -0.04 5.90 0.90
CA LYS A 238 0.00 4.50 1.35
C LYS A 238 -0.53 3.55 0.28
N CYS A 239 -1.67 3.88 -0.34
CA CYS A 239 -2.23 3.09 -1.44
C CYS A 239 -1.27 3.02 -2.63
N GLN A 240 -0.66 4.16 -2.98
CA GLN A 240 0.33 4.26 -4.03
C GLN A 240 1.57 3.39 -3.73
N THR A 241 2.09 3.35 -2.51
CA THR A 241 3.19 2.45 -2.14
C THR A 241 2.79 0.98 -2.28
N ILE A 242 1.58 0.58 -1.87
CA ILE A 242 1.09 -0.80 -2.03
C ILE A 242 1.01 -1.16 -3.52
N MET A 243 0.40 -0.30 -4.34
CA MET A 243 0.28 -0.51 -5.78
C MET A 243 1.66 -0.52 -6.47
N TRP A 244 2.62 0.29 -6.01
CA TRP A 244 4.00 0.29 -6.51
C TRP A 244 4.76 -0.99 -6.15
N VAL A 245 4.63 -1.48 -4.92
CA VAL A 245 5.23 -2.75 -4.48
C VAL A 245 4.71 -3.90 -5.36
N LEU A 246 3.39 -4.06 -5.44
CA LEU A 246 2.79 -5.15 -6.23
C LEU A 246 3.13 -5.01 -7.73
N GLY A 247 3.17 -3.77 -8.22
CA GLY A 247 3.55 -3.46 -9.60
C GLY A 247 4.97 -3.91 -9.99
N GLN A 248 5.88 -4.14 -9.05
CA GLN A 248 7.25 -4.61 -9.36
C GLN A 248 7.26 -5.96 -10.09
N GLY A 249 6.29 -6.84 -9.83
CA GLY A 249 6.16 -8.11 -10.57
C GLY A 249 5.81 -7.90 -12.06
N GLY A 250 5.06 -6.85 -12.38
CA GLY A 250 4.70 -6.49 -13.75
C GLY A 250 5.88 -5.99 -14.59
N VAL A 251 6.90 -5.43 -13.95
CA VAL A 251 8.13 -4.93 -14.61
C VAL A 251 8.84 -6.04 -15.40
N HIS A 252 8.71 -7.30 -14.99
CA HIS A 252 9.37 -8.45 -15.63
C HIS A 252 8.40 -9.50 -16.18
N ASN A 253 7.08 -9.34 -16.00
CA ASN A 253 6.08 -10.27 -16.51
C ASN A 253 4.75 -9.54 -16.79
N LEU A 254 4.35 -9.46 -18.07
CA LEU A 254 3.14 -8.75 -18.50
C LEU A 254 1.87 -9.29 -17.81
N ASP A 255 1.68 -10.61 -17.80
CA ASP A 255 0.47 -11.25 -17.25
C ASP A 255 0.28 -10.96 -15.77
N VAL A 256 1.37 -11.01 -14.98
CA VAL A 256 1.40 -10.60 -13.57
C VAL A 256 1.05 -9.12 -13.47
N GLY A 257 1.65 -8.27 -14.30
CA GLY A 257 1.43 -6.83 -14.27
C GLY A 257 -0.03 -6.45 -14.56
N LEU A 258 -0.66 -7.12 -15.53
CA LEU A 258 -2.06 -6.95 -15.88
C LEU A 258 -2.98 -7.46 -14.76
N LYS A 259 -2.72 -8.64 -14.18
CA LYS A 259 -3.47 -9.18 -13.03
C LYS A 259 -3.44 -8.24 -11.83
N VAL A 260 -2.27 -7.67 -11.52
CA VAL A 260 -2.14 -6.67 -10.44
C VAL A 260 -2.92 -5.40 -10.78
N TRP A 261 -2.81 -4.92 -12.02
CA TRP A 261 -3.49 -3.70 -12.43
C TRP A 261 -5.02 -3.86 -12.38
N SER A 262 -5.57 -4.89 -13.01
CA SER A 262 -7.03 -5.06 -13.12
C SER A 262 -7.68 -5.44 -11.79
N ALA A 263 -7.00 -6.19 -10.92
CA ALA A 263 -7.54 -6.58 -9.62
C ALA A 263 -7.29 -5.55 -8.50
N VAL A 264 -6.22 -4.75 -8.55
CA VAL A 264 -5.84 -3.85 -7.44
C VAL A 264 -5.93 -2.36 -7.80
N MET A 265 -5.57 -1.96 -9.03
CA MET A 265 -5.49 -0.54 -9.43
C MET A 265 -6.78 -0.05 -10.11
N LEU A 266 -7.35 -0.86 -11.01
CA LEU A 266 -8.60 -0.56 -11.72
C LEU A 266 -9.78 -0.29 -10.77
N PRO A 267 -9.99 -1.02 -9.66
CA PRO A 267 -11.08 -0.74 -8.71
C PRO A 267 -10.99 0.61 -7.98
N VAL A 268 -9.84 1.30 -8.06
CA VAL A 268 -9.63 2.64 -7.49
C VAL A 268 -9.33 3.70 -8.54
N ILE A 269 -9.54 3.41 -9.83
CA ILE A 269 -9.28 4.34 -10.94
C ILE A 269 -10.19 5.58 -10.95
N GLU A 270 -11.33 5.53 -10.27
CA GLU A 270 -12.20 6.71 -10.03
C GLU A 270 -11.69 7.63 -8.91
N VAL A 271 -10.82 7.12 -8.03
CA VAL A 271 -10.27 7.89 -6.91
C VAL A 271 -9.23 8.85 -7.47
N LYS A 272 -9.60 10.14 -7.60
CA LYS A 272 -8.79 11.20 -8.25
C LYS A 272 -7.31 11.25 -7.82
N ALA A 273 -6.98 10.87 -6.58
CA ALA A 273 -5.61 10.85 -6.06
C ALA A 273 -4.81 9.56 -6.40
N LEU A 274 -5.48 8.50 -6.84
CA LEU A 274 -4.89 7.20 -7.20
C LEU A 274 -4.90 6.95 -8.71
N ALA A 275 -5.93 7.46 -9.40
CA ALA A 275 -6.10 7.36 -10.86
C ALA A 275 -4.84 7.69 -11.69
N PRO A 276 -4.06 8.77 -11.40
CA PRO A 276 -2.87 9.08 -12.19
C PRO A 276 -1.84 7.95 -12.15
N TYR A 277 -1.62 7.34 -10.99
CA TYR A 277 -0.68 6.24 -10.82
C TYR A 277 -1.16 4.97 -11.55
N ALA A 278 -2.46 4.63 -11.42
CA ALA A 278 -3.04 3.47 -12.08
C ALA A 278 -2.92 3.53 -13.61
N VAL A 279 -3.12 4.72 -14.19
CA VAL A 279 -3.00 4.94 -15.65
C VAL A 279 -1.52 5.01 -16.08
N GLU A 280 -0.65 5.68 -15.30
CA GLU A 280 0.79 5.73 -15.57
C GLU A 280 1.41 4.32 -15.55
N TYR A 281 1.03 3.48 -14.58
CA TYR A 281 1.49 2.10 -14.47
C TYR A 281 1.11 1.26 -15.70
N LEU A 282 -0.17 1.27 -16.11
CA LEU A 282 -0.60 0.53 -17.31
C LEU A 282 0.14 1.03 -18.57
N THR A 283 0.28 2.35 -18.71
CA THR A 283 1.00 2.97 -19.83
C THR A 283 2.45 2.47 -19.91
N LYS A 284 3.15 2.39 -18.77
CA LYS A 284 4.54 1.88 -18.71
C LYS A 284 4.61 0.38 -18.97
N LEU A 285 3.66 -0.39 -18.40
CA LEU A 285 3.60 -1.84 -18.54
C LEU A 285 3.45 -2.24 -20.01
N LEU A 286 2.47 -1.68 -20.73
CA LEU A 286 2.22 -2.02 -22.13
C LEU A 286 3.33 -1.53 -23.05
N LYS A 287 3.89 -0.34 -22.82
CA LYS A 287 5.07 0.15 -23.57
C LYS A 287 6.29 -0.73 -23.39
N LYS A 288 6.49 -1.31 -22.21
CA LYS A 288 7.62 -2.20 -21.93
C LYS A 288 7.45 -3.58 -22.58
N HIS A 289 6.22 -4.10 -22.59
CA HIS A 289 5.89 -5.41 -23.16
C HIS A 289 5.09 -5.26 -24.46
N ALA A 290 5.55 -4.39 -25.36
CA ALA A 290 4.85 -4.06 -26.61
C ALA A 290 4.58 -5.32 -27.47
N ASP A 291 5.54 -6.25 -27.50
CA ASP A 291 5.42 -7.53 -28.22
C ASP A 291 4.43 -8.52 -27.58
N GLY A 292 3.79 -8.16 -26.47
CA GLY A 292 2.85 -8.99 -25.71
C GLY A 292 1.42 -8.45 -25.64
N VAL A 293 1.13 -7.30 -26.26
CA VAL A 293 -0.16 -6.59 -26.12
C VAL A 293 -1.35 -7.45 -26.59
N ASP A 294 -1.17 -8.30 -27.60
CA ASP A 294 -2.19 -9.25 -28.08
C ASP A 294 -2.74 -10.17 -26.97
N LYS A 295 -1.96 -10.40 -25.90
CA LYS A 295 -2.34 -11.27 -24.78
C LYS A 295 -3.20 -10.58 -23.73
N VAL A 296 -3.38 -9.25 -23.79
CA VAL A 296 -4.13 -8.46 -22.79
C VAL A 296 -5.56 -8.99 -22.61
N GLY A 297 -6.22 -9.33 -23.72
CA GLY A 297 -7.59 -9.89 -23.71
C GLY A 297 -7.72 -11.27 -23.05
N SER A 298 -6.62 -11.98 -22.80
CA SER A 298 -6.64 -13.27 -22.07
C SER A 298 -6.58 -13.11 -20.55
N VAL A 299 -6.24 -11.91 -20.05
CA VAL A 299 -6.00 -11.64 -18.62
C VAL A 299 -7.10 -10.78 -18.00
N ILE A 300 -7.72 -9.91 -18.79
CA ILE A 300 -8.80 -9.02 -18.37
C ILE A 300 -10.15 -9.75 -18.57
N ASP A 301 -10.94 -9.91 -17.49
CA ASP A 301 -12.26 -10.51 -17.59
C ASP A 301 -13.31 -9.56 -18.20
N MET A 302 -14.50 -10.08 -18.54
CA MET A 302 -15.55 -9.30 -19.19
C MET A 302 -16.07 -8.12 -18.34
N GLN A 303 -16.10 -8.23 -17.01
CA GLN A 303 -16.52 -7.13 -16.13
C GLN A 303 -15.44 -6.06 -16.06
N GLN A 304 -14.18 -6.47 -15.97
CA GLN A 304 -13.03 -5.58 -16.03
C GLN A 304 -12.96 -4.87 -17.39
N TYR A 305 -13.25 -5.56 -18.50
CA TYR A 305 -13.33 -4.96 -19.83
C TYR A 305 -14.38 -3.84 -19.90
N PHE A 306 -15.61 -4.08 -19.41
CA PHE A 306 -16.62 -3.02 -19.34
C PHE A 306 -16.19 -1.85 -18.46
N LEU A 307 -15.58 -2.11 -17.30
CA LEU A 307 -15.07 -1.05 -16.43
C LEU A 307 -13.97 -0.21 -17.10
N VAL A 308 -13.11 -0.85 -17.91
CA VAL A 308 -12.09 -0.17 -18.73
C VAL A 308 -12.71 0.62 -19.87
N PHE A 309 -13.75 0.07 -20.52
CA PHE A 309 -14.51 0.76 -21.56
C PHE A 309 -15.23 1.99 -21.00
N ASP A 310 -15.93 1.87 -19.88
CA ASP A 310 -16.64 2.98 -19.21
C ASP A 310 -15.66 4.06 -18.75
N ALA A 311 -14.52 3.67 -18.15
CA ALA A 311 -13.46 4.61 -17.78
C ALA A 311 -12.92 5.44 -18.96
N THR A 312 -13.03 4.89 -20.16
CA THR A 312 -12.48 5.43 -21.40
C THR A 312 -13.51 6.23 -22.21
N PHE A 313 -14.76 5.78 -22.23
CA PHE A 313 -15.78 6.28 -23.14
C PHE A 313 -17.01 6.88 -22.44
N ALA A 314 -17.38 6.45 -21.23
CA ALA A 314 -18.63 6.88 -20.58
C ALA A 314 -18.49 8.23 -19.85
N ASP A 315 -19.31 9.22 -20.21
CA ASP A 315 -19.19 10.60 -19.70
C ASP A 315 -19.50 10.77 -18.21
N ASN A 316 -20.25 9.83 -17.61
CA ASN A 316 -20.52 9.77 -16.18
C ASN A 316 -19.36 9.21 -15.33
N PHE A 317 -18.34 8.60 -15.94
CA PHE A 317 -17.23 7.98 -15.20
C PHE A 317 -16.25 9.01 -14.61
N SER A 318 -15.90 8.88 -13.32
CA SER A 318 -15.10 9.87 -12.57
C SER A 318 -13.58 9.82 -12.86
N LEU A 319 -13.19 9.81 -14.14
CA LEU A 319 -11.80 9.91 -14.60
C LEU A 319 -11.53 11.27 -15.25
N HIS A 320 -10.43 11.93 -14.87
CA HIS A 320 -10.04 13.22 -15.44
C HIS A 320 -9.79 13.15 -16.94
N ALA A 321 -10.22 14.17 -17.70
CA ALA A 321 -10.22 14.15 -19.17
C ALA A 321 -8.83 13.86 -19.80
N SER A 322 -7.74 14.35 -19.18
CA SER A 322 -6.38 14.04 -19.65
C SER A 322 -6.01 12.55 -19.50
N LEU A 323 -6.40 11.92 -18.38
CA LEU A 323 -6.17 10.49 -18.14
C LEU A 323 -7.07 9.64 -19.04
N ARG A 324 -8.33 10.06 -19.26
CA ARG A 324 -9.24 9.44 -20.23
C ARG A 324 -8.67 9.46 -21.65
N LYS A 325 -8.02 10.55 -22.06
CA LYS A 325 -7.32 10.62 -23.35
C LYS A 325 -6.16 9.62 -23.44
N VAL A 326 -5.41 9.41 -22.35
CA VAL A 326 -4.36 8.37 -22.30
C VAL A 326 -4.95 6.98 -22.41
N MET A 327 -6.01 6.66 -21.64
CA MET A 327 -6.72 5.37 -21.73
C MET A 327 -7.25 5.10 -23.15
N ARG A 328 -7.83 6.11 -23.83
CA ARG A 328 -8.23 5.99 -25.25
C ARG A 328 -7.08 5.60 -26.16
N GLY A 329 -5.90 6.22 -25.97
CA GLY A 329 -4.69 5.89 -26.72
C GLY A 329 -4.08 4.52 -26.37
N ILE A 330 -4.48 3.89 -25.27
CA ILE A 330 -4.08 2.53 -24.87
C ILE A 330 -5.01 1.46 -25.46
N ILE A 331 -6.29 1.79 -25.69
CA ILE A 331 -7.32 0.81 -26.10
C ILE A 331 -7.52 0.78 -27.62
N LEU A 332 -7.13 1.85 -28.32
CA LEU A 332 -7.25 1.99 -29.78
C LEU A 332 -5.95 1.63 -30.53
N HIS A 333 -4.93 1.13 -29.83
CA HIS A 333 -3.61 0.73 -30.33
C HIS A 333 -3.18 -0.58 -29.69
#